data_AF-A0A937TL88-F1
#
_entry.id   AF-A0A937TL88-F1
#
_cell.length_a   1.000
_cell.length_b   1.000
_cell.length_c   1.000
_cell.angle_alpha   90.00
_cell.angle_beta   90.00
_cell.angle_gamma   90.00
#
_symmetry.space_group_name_H-M   'P 1'
#
loop_
_entity.id
_entity.type
_entity.pdbx_description
1 polymer ?
#
loop_
_entity_poly.entity_id
_entity_poly.type
_entity_poly.pdbx_seq_one_letter_code
_entity_poly.pdbx_strand_id
1 'polypeptide(L)'
;VADENIKIGKGKNRKPTDPVRENTFVDSYGYDGLIDEVKIYDRGLTSSEIQSIFSLYSKALAWKDSPDMEMRSLPVFDPTGKFGGSYTRLRFYETWDNLWRQSGHPDVVVAFDELPTQFVFWRGTGFIPMIVNENGQWYSNEFNETWGTSGGQGCQEPMSDKEAYTNHARIIENTDARVVIHWRYPLLDVLHVFANVDEETGWGDWSDWYYYIYPDGVATKLMNLWTHGERNHEWQESMAIFGPNQHPEDIIETEVALTMVDLEGNYVEYSWEGGPPDNVEEPENKVIQHINYKGEYDPVTIGEFEGSNVYGGELTPYAVFPTWNHWPVSQMPSDGRYASFPDRTAHSSLTHVGLPTYAEDFGDRPYQQKILMEGMLNQEPLGLIDLAKSWLNAPSVTPVRGCESLGYNQVERAFIINAIEEDMVLKVEASEQQPLVNPCFVIENWAMNSPASLAVDGQGKTSGPDVRQGVVRDTDGSWKLVVWFRLNAKDPVEFVFKNNTVGNNEGL
;
A
#
# COMPACT_ATOMS: atom_id res chain seq x y z
N VAL A 1 -11.15 -46.25 25.37
CA VAL A 1 -10.73 -45.03 24.66
C VAL A 1 -10.09 -44.15 25.70
N ALA A 2 -8.83 -43.79 25.49
CA ALA A 2 -7.89 -43.31 26.50
C ALA A 2 -8.33 -42.01 27.21
N ASP A 3 -7.69 -41.73 28.35
CA ASP A 3 -7.79 -40.54 29.22
C ASP A 3 -7.47 -39.22 28.48
N GLU A 4 -8.19 -38.90 27.42
CA GLU A 4 -8.07 -37.62 26.73
C GLU A 4 -8.97 -36.59 27.42
N ASN A 5 -8.36 -35.49 27.87
CA ASN A 5 -9.09 -34.34 28.40
C ASN A 5 -10.13 -33.85 27.38
N ILE A 6 -11.36 -33.59 27.84
CA ILE A 6 -12.37 -32.89 27.04
C ILE A 6 -11.86 -31.47 26.79
N LYS A 7 -11.56 -31.14 25.53
CA LYS A 7 -11.18 -29.79 25.12
C LYS A 7 -12.44 -29.02 24.72
N ILE A 8 -12.68 -27.89 25.38
CA ILE A 8 -13.74 -26.94 25.03
C ILE A 8 -13.06 -25.79 24.29
N GLY A 9 -13.61 -25.39 23.15
CA GLY A 9 -13.11 -24.25 22.38
C GLY A 9 -11.78 -24.48 21.64
N LYS A 10 -11.22 -25.70 21.64
CA LYS A 10 -10.07 -26.06 20.79
C LYS A 10 -10.39 -27.29 19.95
N GLY A 11 -10.33 -27.14 18.63
CA GLY A 11 -10.58 -28.21 17.68
C GLY A 11 -9.43 -29.23 17.58
N LYS A 12 -9.67 -30.31 16.84
CA LYS A 12 -8.59 -31.17 16.33
C LYS A 12 -7.81 -30.40 15.27
N ASN A 13 -6.53 -30.71 15.10
CA ASN A 13 -5.76 -30.16 14.00
C ASN A 13 -6.39 -30.57 12.66
N ARG A 14 -6.56 -29.62 11.74
CA ARG A 14 -7.18 -29.83 10.42
C ARG A 14 -6.49 -28.95 9.38
N LYS A 15 -6.65 -29.33 8.11
CA LYS A 15 -6.32 -28.46 6.98
C LYS A 15 -7.51 -27.52 6.73
N PRO A 16 -7.29 -26.24 6.36
CA PRO A 16 -8.36 -25.35 5.91
C PRO A 16 -9.24 -26.00 4.84
N THR A 17 -10.53 -25.68 4.86
CA THR A 17 -11.44 -26.03 3.76
C THR A 17 -11.23 -25.08 2.59
N ASP A 18 -11.67 -25.51 1.41
CA ASP A 18 -11.70 -24.71 0.19
C ASP A 18 -10.34 -24.04 -0.16
N PRO A 19 -9.23 -24.81 -0.09
CA PRO A 19 -7.94 -24.26 -0.48
C PRO A 19 -7.91 -23.98 -1.98
N VAL A 20 -7.19 -22.94 -2.38
CA VAL A 20 -6.89 -22.70 -3.80
C VAL A 20 -5.87 -23.72 -4.29
N ARG A 21 -4.81 -23.94 -3.48
CA ARG A 21 -3.65 -24.76 -3.84
C ARG A 21 -3.42 -25.87 -2.82
N GLU A 22 -2.65 -26.89 -3.21
CA GLU A 22 -2.32 -28.00 -2.30
C GLU A 22 -1.46 -27.53 -1.10
N ASN A 23 -0.74 -26.42 -1.29
CA ASN A 23 0.15 -25.68 -0.38
C ASN A 23 -0.60 -24.99 0.78
N THR A 24 -1.52 -25.74 1.37
CA THR A 24 -2.34 -25.37 2.52
C THR A 24 -2.17 -26.43 3.58
N PHE A 25 -1.70 -26.03 4.77
CA PHE A 25 -1.14 -26.97 5.76
C PHE A 25 -2.07 -27.18 6.96
N VAL A 26 -1.82 -28.26 7.71
CA VAL A 26 -2.60 -28.61 8.90
C VAL A 26 -2.22 -27.67 10.04
N ASP A 27 -3.23 -27.09 10.69
CA ASP A 27 -3.05 -26.19 11.81
C ASP A 27 -4.08 -26.46 12.93
N SER A 28 -3.91 -25.79 14.07
CA SER A 28 -4.78 -25.84 15.23
C SER A 28 -5.78 -24.68 15.24
N TYR A 29 -7.04 -24.99 15.53
CA TYR A 29 -8.12 -24.01 15.53
C TYR A 29 -8.63 -23.77 16.95
N GLY A 30 -8.82 -22.51 17.29
CA GLY A 30 -9.60 -22.07 18.43
C GLY A 30 -11.03 -21.72 18.01
N TYR A 31 -11.97 -21.88 18.94
CA TYR A 31 -13.28 -21.26 18.84
C TYR A 31 -13.13 -19.78 19.13
N ASP A 32 -13.48 -18.95 18.16
CA ASP A 32 -13.46 -17.50 18.25
C ASP A 32 -14.91 -17.00 18.28
N GLY A 33 -15.49 -17.06 19.48
CA GLY A 33 -16.88 -16.77 19.76
C GLY A 33 -17.21 -16.86 21.26
N LEU A 34 -18.42 -16.48 21.65
CA LEU A 34 -18.91 -16.65 23.02
C LEU A 34 -19.43 -18.07 23.25
N ILE A 35 -18.94 -18.71 24.31
CA ILE A 35 -19.50 -19.96 24.83
C ILE A 35 -20.44 -19.58 25.98
N ASP A 36 -21.73 -19.84 25.82
CA ASP A 36 -22.75 -19.52 26.82
C ASP A 36 -22.77 -20.54 27.97
N GLU A 37 -23.14 -21.78 27.66
CA GLU A 37 -23.28 -22.87 28.61
C GLU A 37 -22.61 -24.14 28.07
N VAL A 38 -21.76 -24.74 28.89
CA VAL A 38 -21.24 -26.08 28.64
C VAL A 38 -21.81 -27.04 29.68
N LYS A 39 -22.69 -27.93 29.22
CA LYS A 39 -23.16 -29.08 30.01
C LYS A 39 -22.68 -30.38 29.42
N ILE A 40 -22.10 -31.21 30.28
CA ILE A 40 -21.61 -32.53 29.93
C ILE A 40 -22.54 -33.56 30.59
N TYR A 41 -23.03 -34.49 29.79
CA TYR A 41 -23.90 -35.57 30.25
C TYR A 41 -23.19 -36.90 30.01
N ASP A 42 -23.35 -37.84 30.94
CA ASP A 42 -22.86 -39.22 30.85
C ASP A 42 -23.77 -40.13 30.01
N ARG A 43 -24.83 -39.54 29.44
CA ARG A 43 -25.82 -40.20 28.58
C ARG A 43 -26.23 -39.29 27.43
N GLY A 44 -26.78 -39.91 26.37
CA GLY A 44 -27.51 -39.18 25.34
C GLY A 44 -28.77 -38.52 25.90
N LEU A 45 -29.01 -37.27 25.50
CA LEU A 45 -30.27 -36.59 25.76
C LEU A 45 -31.32 -36.98 24.72
N THR A 46 -32.58 -37.06 25.14
CA THR A 46 -33.73 -37.20 24.25
C THR A 46 -34.05 -35.86 23.58
N SER A 47 -34.75 -35.89 22.43
CA SER A 47 -35.13 -34.67 21.72
C SER A 47 -35.98 -33.71 22.57
N SER A 48 -36.82 -34.22 23.47
CA SER A 48 -37.62 -33.40 24.39
C SER A 48 -36.77 -32.73 25.47
N GLU A 49 -35.73 -33.41 25.96
CA GLU A 49 -34.76 -32.83 26.90
C GLU A 49 -33.96 -31.71 26.23
N ILE A 50 -33.45 -31.94 25.01
CA ILE A 50 -32.74 -30.92 24.23
C ILE A 50 -33.63 -29.70 24.01
N GLN A 51 -34.87 -29.90 23.55
CA GLN A 51 -35.83 -28.82 23.32
C GLN A 51 -36.16 -28.04 24.60
N SER A 52 -36.30 -28.74 25.73
CA SER A 52 -36.61 -28.12 27.02
C SER A 52 -35.42 -27.27 27.50
N ILE A 53 -34.20 -27.79 27.39
CA ILE A 53 -32.97 -27.03 27.69
C ILE A 53 -32.91 -25.81 26.78
N PHE A 54 -32.95 -25.98 25.47
CA PHE A 54 -32.92 -24.85 24.53
C PHE A 54 -33.98 -23.79 24.84
N SER A 55 -35.22 -24.21 25.17
CA SER A 55 -36.32 -23.28 25.46
C SER A 55 -36.14 -22.51 26.78
N LEU A 56 -35.46 -23.11 27.76
CA LEU A 56 -35.09 -22.44 29.01
C LEU A 56 -33.99 -21.40 28.78
N TYR A 57 -32.95 -21.75 28.00
CA TYR A 57 -31.81 -20.86 27.76
C TYR A 57 -32.09 -19.77 26.74
N SER A 58 -32.78 -20.07 25.64
CA SER A 58 -33.16 -19.08 24.62
C SER A 58 -34.00 -17.93 25.17
N LYS A 59 -34.77 -18.17 26.24
CA LYS A 59 -35.51 -17.14 26.98
C LYS A 59 -34.66 -16.33 27.97
N ALA A 60 -33.51 -16.86 28.37
CA ALA A 60 -32.58 -16.25 29.33
C ALA A 60 -31.44 -15.47 28.65
N LEU A 61 -31.24 -15.63 27.33
CA LEU A 61 -30.20 -14.96 26.55
C LEU A 61 -30.58 -13.50 26.27
N ALA A 62 -30.46 -12.63 27.28
CA ALA A 62 -30.59 -11.18 27.13
C ALA A 62 -29.57 -10.57 26.15
N TRP A 63 -28.53 -11.31 25.77
CA TRP A 63 -27.42 -10.88 24.90
C TRP A 63 -27.51 -11.45 23.49
N LYS A 64 -28.57 -12.18 23.12
CA LYS A 64 -28.74 -12.74 21.78
C LYS A 64 -28.63 -11.66 20.69
N ASP A 65 -29.16 -10.49 20.97
CA ASP A 65 -29.16 -9.34 20.05
C ASP A 65 -28.07 -8.31 20.42
N SER A 66 -27.21 -8.62 21.39
CA SER A 66 -26.11 -7.75 21.87
C SER A 66 -25.00 -8.61 22.51
N PRO A 67 -24.32 -9.46 21.72
CA PRO A 67 -23.23 -10.29 22.25
C PRO A 67 -22.11 -9.39 22.78
N ASP A 68 -21.49 -9.79 23.88
CA ASP A 68 -20.29 -9.16 24.43
C ASP A 68 -19.06 -9.56 23.60
N MET A 69 -19.07 -9.18 22.33
CA MET A 69 -17.98 -9.37 21.38
C MET A 69 -17.82 -8.12 20.54
N GLU A 70 -16.58 -7.74 20.30
CA GLU A 70 -16.27 -6.65 19.41
C GLU A 70 -16.64 -7.02 17.97
N MET A 71 -17.21 -6.04 17.27
CA MET A 71 -17.41 -6.17 15.83
C MET A 71 -16.03 -6.23 15.16
N ARG A 72 -15.86 -7.16 14.24
CA ARG A 72 -14.65 -7.26 13.42
C ARG A 72 -14.80 -6.29 12.26
N SER A 73 -13.97 -5.28 12.21
CA SER A 73 -13.94 -4.27 11.14
C SER A 73 -12.49 -3.94 10.83
N LEU A 74 -12.14 -3.74 9.55
CA LEU A 74 -10.81 -3.22 9.23
C LEU A 74 -10.52 -1.97 10.06
N PRO A 75 -9.28 -1.77 10.50
CA PRO A 75 -8.99 -0.66 11.40
C PRO A 75 -9.37 0.69 10.79
N VAL A 76 -9.97 1.55 11.61
CA VAL A 76 -10.21 2.95 11.25
C VAL A 76 -9.16 3.78 11.95
N PHE A 77 -8.51 4.67 11.21
CA PHE A 77 -7.61 5.66 11.78
C PHE A 77 -8.25 7.03 11.73
N ASP A 78 -8.41 7.63 12.91
CA ASP A 78 -9.04 8.94 13.06
C ASP A 78 -8.16 10.02 12.41
N PRO A 79 -8.75 10.91 11.59
CA PRO A 79 -8.01 12.03 11.00
C PRO A 79 -7.31 12.85 12.08
N THR A 80 -6.00 13.09 11.90
CA THR A 80 -5.19 13.88 12.83
C THR A 80 -5.37 15.39 12.65
N GLY A 81 -5.99 15.80 11.54
CA GLY A 81 -6.04 17.20 11.09
C GLY A 81 -4.67 17.76 10.69
N LYS A 82 -3.68 16.89 10.45
CA LYS A 82 -2.32 17.25 10.04
C LYS A 82 -1.81 16.29 8.98
N PHE A 83 -1.18 16.82 7.94
CA PHE A 83 -0.36 15.99 7.06
C PHE A 83 0.86 15.45 7.84
N GLY A 84 1.12 14.15 7.73
CA GLY A 84 2.32 13.54 8.31
C GLY A 84 2.20 12.05 8.62
N GLY A 85 3.35 11.41 8.81
CA GLY A 85 3.44 10.02 9.25
C GLY A 85 3.39 9.88 10.77
N SER A 86 2.75 8.84 11.28
CA SER A 86 2.72 8.51 12.71
C SER A 86 2.85 7.01 12.95
N TYR A 87 3.65 6.64 13.96
CA TYR A 87 3.60 5.30 14.53
C TYR A 87 2.37 5.19 15.44
N THR A 88 1.57 4.15 15.25
CA THR A 88 0.31 3.95 15.97
C THR A 88 0.03 2.46 16.19
N ARG A 89 -1.06 2.18 16.90
CA ARG A 89 -1.62 0.82 16.99
C ARG A 89 -3.06 0.84 16.48
N LEU A 90 -3.21 0.34 15.27
CA LEU A 90 -4.47 0.06 14.64
C LEU A 90 -5.08 -1.18 15.27
N ARG A 91 -6.35 -1.07 15.67
CA ARG A 91 -7.10 -2.11 16.37
C ARG A 91 -8.02 -2.82 15.37
N PHE A 92 -8.05 -4.16 15.43
CA PHE A 92 -8.98 -4.96 14.63
C PHE A 92 -10.11 -5.52 15.51
N TYR A 93 -9.77 -6.40 16.43
CA TYR A 93 -10.64 -6.82 17.55
C TYR A 93 -9.80 -7.55 18.59
N GLU A 94 -10.29 -7.60 19.84
CA GLU A 94 -9.56 -8.10 21.01
C GLU A 94 -8.84 -9.44 20.82
N THR A 95 -9.53 -10.51 20.39
CA THR A 95 -8.92 -11.85 20.32
C THR A 95 -7.74 -11.88 19.36
N TRP A 96 -7.88 -11.26 18.18
CA TRP A 96 -6.81 -11.21 17.20
C TRP A 96 -5.68 -10.29 17.62
N ASP A 97 -6.00 -9.12 18.21
CA ASP A 97 -4.99 -8.19 18.70
C ASP A 97 -4.12 -8.80 19.80
N ASN A 98 -4.67 -9.75 20.57
CA ASN A 98 -3.97 -10.49 21.62
C ASN A 98 -3.06 -11.63 21.08
N LEU A 99 -3.11 -11.96 19.78
CA LEU A 99 -2.17 -12.91 19.17
C LEU A 99 -0.77 -12.32 19.01
N TRP A 100 -0.67 -11.00 18.89
CA TRP A 100 0.55 -10.30 18.53
C TRP A 100 1.47 -10.07 19.72
N ARG A 101 2.78 -10.31 19.52
CA ARG A 101 3.85 -10.01 20.50
C ARG A 101 4.61 -8.74 20.11
N GLN A 102 3.90 -7.65 19.88
CA GLN A 102 4.47 -6.41 19.35
C GLN A 102 4.41 -5.26 20.35
N SER A 103 5.09 -4.15 20.02
CA SER A 103 5.14 -2.94 20.83
C SER A 103 3.78 -2.22 20.90
N GLY A 104 3.71 -1.09 21.60
CA GLY A 104 2.50 -0.26 21.66
C GLY A 104 2.16 0.47 20.37
N HIS A 105 3.08 0.56 19.38
CA HIS A 105 2.90 1.33 18.15
C HIS A 105 3.55 0.65 16.93
N PRO A 106 3.12 -0.57 16.55
CA PRO A 106 3.77 -1.32 15.48
C PRO A 106 3.44 -0.81 14.08
N ASP A 107 2.32 -0.12 13.91
CA ASP A 107 1.79 0.26 12.60
C ASP A 107 2.22 1.68 12.22
N VAL A 108 2.25 1.97 10.92
CA VAL A 108 2.50 3.31 10.40
C VAL A 108 1.29 3.79 9.61
N VAL A 109 0.85 5.01 9.86
CA VAL A 109 -0.17 5.68 9.05
C VAL A 109 0.38 7.03 8.59
N VAL A 110 0.18 7.35 7.32
CA VAL A 110 0.35 8.70 6.78
C VAL A 110 -1.04 9.25 6.52
N ALA A 111 -1.39 10.29 7.27
CA ALA A 111 -2.67 10.97 7.17
C ALA A 111 -2.49 12.34 6.53
N PHE A 112 -3.59 12.87 6.00
CA PHE A 112 -3.65 14.17 5.34
C PHE A 112 -4.55 15.12 6.14
N ASP A 113 -4.26 16.41 6.07
CA ASP A 113 -5.07 17.46 6.70
C ASP A 113 -6.21 17.96 5.81
N GLU A 114 -6.03 17.89 4.49
CA GLU A 114 -6.99 18.38 3.50
C GLU A 114 -7.66 17.27 2.68
N LEU A 115 -7.29 16.00 2.91
CA LEU A 115 -7.84 14.85 2.20
C LEU A 115 -8.38 13.81 3.21
N PRO A 116 -9.49 13.12 2.88
CA PRO A 116 -10.05 12.08 3.72
C PRO A 116 -9.39 10.70 3.52
N THR A 117 -8.38 10.62 2.66
CA THR A 117 -7.66 9.38 2.33
C THR A 117 -6.45 9.18 3.25
N GLN A 118 -5.84 7.98 3.24
CA GLN A 118 -4.68 7.66 4.08
C GLN A 118 -3.81 6.58 3.44
N PHE A 119 -2.50 6.61 3.73
CA PHE A 119 -1.63 5.44 3.53
C PHE A 119 -1.45 4.68 4.83
N VAL A 120 -1.64 3.37 4.80
CA VAL A 120 -1.66 2.51 5.98
C VAL A 120 -0.70 1.33 5.79
N PHE A 121 0.23 1.17 6.73
CA PHE A 121 1.14 0.04 6.84
C PHE A 121 0.80 -0.69 8.15
N TRP A 122 -0.13 -1.63 8.05
CA TRP A 122 -0.70 -2.31 9.21
C TRP A 122 -0.10 -3.70 9.39
N ARG A 123 0.21 -4.10 10.63
CA ARG A 123 0.71 -5.47 10.91
C ARG A 123 -0.21 -6.58 10.38
N GLY A 124 -1.52 -6.31 10.33
CA GLY A 124 -2.49 -7.30 9.89
C GLY A 124 -2.49 -7.57 8.40
N THR A 125 -1.95 -6.66 7.59
CA THR A 125 -1.65 -6.88 6.17
C THR A 125 -0.21 -7.33 5.96
N GLY A 126 0.54 -7.66 7.02
CA GLY A 126 1.99 -7.89 6.93
C GLY A 126 2.74 -6.62 6.53
N PHE A 127 2.26 -5.43 6.92
CA PHE A 127 2.78 -4.12 6.48
C PHE A 127 2.73 -3.86 4.98
N ILE A 128 2.05 -4.72 4.20
CA ILE A 128 1.76 -4.44 2.79
C ILE A 128 1.08 -3.07 2.72
N PRO A 129 1.56 -2.16 1.85
CA PRO A 129 1.08 -0.79 1.79
C PRO A 129 -0.36 -0.75 1.28
N MET A 130 -1.20 -0.04 2.03
CA MET A 130 -2.61 0.14 1.74
C MET A 130 -2.89 1.62 1.52
N ILE A 131 -3.75 1.94 0.56
CA ILE A 131 -4.36 3.26 0.44
C ILE A 131 -5.84 3.12 0.77
N VAL A 132 -6.34 3.99 1.64
CA VAL A 132 -7.68 3.92 2.21
C VAL A 132 -8.44 5.19 1.88
N ASN A 133 -9.69 5.07 1.43
CA ASN A 133 -10.54 6.19 1.08
C ASN A 133 -11.44 6.68 2.24
N GLU A 134 -12.27 7.68 1.96
CA GLU A 134 -13.17 8.34 2.92
C GLU A 134 -14.21 7.40 3.55
N ASN A 135 -14.54 6.31 2.86
CA ASN A 135 -15.47 5.30 3.33
C ASN A 135 -14.77 4.11 4.03
N GLY A 136 -13.45 4.18 4.21
CA GLY A 136 -12.69 3.07 4.79
C GLY A 136 -12.59 1.87 3.85
N GLN A 137 -12.57 2.11 2.53
CA GLN A 137 -12.34 1.09 1.50
C GLN A 137 -10.84 1.03 1.20
N TRP A 138 -10.28 -0.17 1.21
CA TRP A 138 -8.83 -0.39 1.21
C TRP A 138 -8.37 -0.95 -0.14
N TYR A 139 -7.24 -0.44 -0.63
CA TYR A 139 -6.64 -0.85 -1.90
C TYR A 139 -5.12 -1.06 -1.77
N SER A 140 -4.55 -1.93 -2.61
CA SER A 140 -3.11 -2.11 -2.75
C SER A 140 -2.73 -2.36 -4.22
N ASN A 141 -1.55 -1.86 -4.61
CA ASN A 141 -0.86 -2.20 -5.86
C ASN A 141 0.19 -3.29 -5.63
N GLU A 142 -0.09 -4.22 -4.72
CA GLU A 142 0.70 -5.42 -4.46
C GLU A 142 2.18 -5.17 -4.08
N PHE A 143 3.04 -6.15 -4.37
CA PHE A 143 4.38 -6.33 -3.85
C PHE A 143 5.22 -7.21 -4.79
N ASN A 144 6.42 -7.58 -4.37
CA ASN A 144 7.20 -8.59 -5.07
C ASN A 144 6.77 -9.99 -4.66
N GLU A 145 6.37 -10.79 -5.65
CA GLU A 145 6.05 -12.22 -5.50
C GLU A 145 6.92 -13.05 -6.46
N THR A 146 7.34 -14.23 -6.00
CA THR A 146 7.91 -15.29 -6.86
C THR A 146 7.51 -16.66 -6.32
N TRP A 147 7.92 -17.76 -6.97
CA TRP A 147 7.34 -19.08 -6.69
C TRP A 147 8.35 -20.23 -6.74
N GLY A 148 8.21 -21.15 -5.78
CA GLY A 148 8.76 -22.51 -5.87
C GLY A 148 10.28 -22.64 -5.95
N THR A 149 11.01 -21.62 -5.51
CA THR A 149 12.49 -21.62 -5.52
C THR A 149 13.05 -22.06 -4.18
N SER A 150 14.29 -22.57 -4.16
CA SER A 150 15.00 -22.96 -2.93
C SER A 150 14.25 -23.94 -2.01
N GLY A 151 13.36 -24.76 -2.58
CA GLY A 151 12.53 -25.72 -1.85
C GLY A 151 11.23 -25.14 -1.27
N GLY A 152 10.91 -23.89 -1.60
CA GLY A 152 9.66 -23.23 -1.25
C GLY A 152 8.46 -23.93 -1.85
N GLN A 153 7.34 -23.86 -1.14
CA GLN A 153 6.09 -24.50 -1.48
C GLN A 153 5.00 -23.45 -1.68
N GLY A 154 4.88 -22.97 -2.93
CA GLY A 154 3.84 -22.03 -3.32
C GLY A 154 4.40 -20.65 -3.60
N CYS A 155 3.59 -19.65 -3.35
CA CYS A 155 3.96 -18.23 -3.40
C CYS A 155 5.01 -17.89 -2.34
N GLN A 156 5.98 -17.07 -2.71
CA GLN A 156 7.05 -16.54 -1.85
C GLN A 156 6.98 -15.01 -1.87
N GLU A 157 6.45 -14.42 -0.80
CA GLU A 157 5.84 -13.10 -0.84
C GLU A 157 5.59 -12.55 0.59
N PRO A 158 5.41 -11.23 0.77
CA PRO A 158 5.15 -10.64 2.08
C PRO A 158 3.82 -11.07 2.71
N MET A 159 2.79 -11.41 1.93
CA MET A 159 1.51 -11.87 2.50
C MET A 159 1.60 -13.28 3.10
N SER A 160 2.66 -14.01 2.78
CA SER A 160 2.98 -15.33 3.34
C SER A 160 3.68 -15.23 4.70
N ASP A 161 4.26 -14.08 5.06
CA ASP A 161 4.76 -13.77 6.42
C ASP A 161 3.60 -13.49 7.39
N LYS A 162 2.80 -14.53 7.69
CA LYS A 162 1.53 -14.40 8.45
C LYS A 162 1.70 -13.72 9.81
N GLU A 163 2.84 -13.94 10.46
CA GLU A 163 3.14 -13.43 11.80
C GLU A 163 3.82 -12.04 11.78
N ALA A 164 4.02 -11.45 10.60
CA ALA A 164 4.89 -10.29 10.37
C ALA A 164 6.24 -10.46 11.09
N TYR A 165 6.84 -11.63 10.90
CA TYR A 165 8.05 -12.10 11.57
C TYR A 165 9.29 -11.29 11.16
N THR A 166 9.35 -10.92 9.88
CA THR A 166 10.51 -10.23 9.27
C THR A 166 10.15 -8.91 8.61
N ASN A 167 8.89 -8.79 8.18
CA ASN A 167 8.39 -7.62 7.48
C ASN A 167 8.25 -6.40 8.41
N HIS A 168 8.68 -5.21 7.96
CA HIS A 168 8.49 -3.96 8.70
C HIS A 168 8.45 -2.72 7.81
N ALA A 169 7.66 -1.73 8.24
CA ALA A 169 7.65 -0.38 7.69
C ALA A 169 8.23 0.64 8.69
N ARG A 170 8.96 1.63 8.19
CA ARG A 170 9.55 2.70 9.01
C ARG A 170 9.41 4.06 8.32
N ILE A 171 9.06 5.07 9.10
CA ILE A 171 9.14 6.47 8.68
C ILE A 171 10.61 6.88 8.70
N ILE A 172 11.16 7.26 7.54
CA ILE A 172 12.55 7.74 7.39
C ILE A 172 12.65 9.24 7.10
N GLU A 173 11.55 9.86 6.66
CA GLU A 173 11.41 11.31 6.54
C GLU A 173 9.98 11.70 6.93
N ASN A 174 9.80 12.77 7.70
CA ASN A 174 8.47 13.23 8.12
C ASN A 174 8.48 14.75 8.26
N THR A 175 7.96 15.43 7.25
CA THR A 175 7.91 16.89 7.17
C THR A 175 6.56 17.35 6.65
N ASP A 176 6.30 18.65 6.77
CA ASP A 176 5.10 19.21 6.14
C ASP A 176 5.15 19.09 4.61
N ALA A 177 6.33 19.02 3.98
CA ALA A 177 6.48 18.96 2.53
C ALA A 177 6.29 17.57 1.94
N ARG A 178 6.73 16.52 2.65
CA ARG A 178 6.54 15.11 2.30
C ARG A 178 6.83 14.18 3.47
N VAL A 179 6.34 12.95 3.34
CA VAL A 179 6.68 11.82 4.22
C VAL A 179 7.36 10.75 3.38
N VAL A 180 8.44 10.16 3.89
CA VAL A 180 9.10 9.03 3.23
C VAL A 180 9.03 7.80 4.12
N ILE A 181 8.43 6.73 3.60
CA ILE A 181 8.32 5.43 4.25
C ILE A 181 9.24 4.44 3.56
N HIS A 182 9.99 3.69 4.35
CA HIS A 182 10.74 2.53 3.88
C HIS A 182 10.05 1.25 4.37
N TRP A 183 9.68 0.39 3.43
CA TRP A 183 9.08 -0.90 3.68
C TRP A 183 10.05 -2.00 3.25
N ARG A 184 10.40 -2.91 4.16
CA ARG A 184 11.35 -3.98 3.89
C ARG A 184 10.78 -5.33 4.28
N TYR A 185 10.90 -6.28 3.37
CA TYR A 185 10.39 -7.64 3.53
C TYR A 185 11.21 -8.64 2.71
N PRO A 186 11.30 -9.90 3.16
CA PRO A 186 11.80 -10.99 2.32
C PRO A 186 10.68 -11.59 1.47
N LEU A 187 11.06 -12.29 0.41
CA LEU A 187 10.15 -13.20 -0.29
C LEU A 187 10.28 -14.59 0.34
N LEU A 188 9.23 -15.02 1.05
CA LEU A 188 9.19 -16.31 1.73
C LEU A 188 7.80 -16.95 1.61
N ASP A 189 7.73 -18.28 1.64
CA ASP A 189 6.45 -18.99 1.66
C ASP A 189 5.83 -19.04 3.06
N VAL A 190 4.61 -19.59 3.18
CA VAL A 190 3.90 -19.76 4.47
C VAL A 190 4.60 -20.71 5.47
N LEU A 191 5.73 -21.32 5.08
CA LEU A 191 6.60 -22.14 5.92
C LEU A 191 7.95 -21.45 6.22
N HIS A 192 8.09 -20.18 5.83
CA HIS A 192 9.28 -19.34 5.96
C HIS A 192 10.50 -19.82 5.14
N VAL A 193 10.25 -20.45 3.98
CA VAL A 193 11.31 -20.78 3.02
C VAL A 193 11.53 -19.60 2.09
N PHE A 194 12.74 -19.03 2.15
CA PHE A 194 13.16 -17.88 1.34
C PHE A 194 13.27 -18.23 -0.14
N ALA A 195 12.93 -17.28 -1.00
CA ALA A 195 13.13 -17.39 -2.44
C ALA A 195 14.61 -17.20 -2.84
N ASN A 196 15.00 -17.87 -3.92
CA ASN A 196 16.28 -17.70 -4.63
C ASN A 196 17.51 -17.59 -3.72
N VAL A 197 17.59 -18.46 -2.71
CA VAL A 197 18.74 -18.53 -1.80
C VAL A 197 19.99 -18.92 -2.56
N ASP A 198 20.97 -18.02 -2.56
CA ASP A 198 22.32 -18.28 -3.02
C ASP A 198 23.05 -19.21 -2.01
N GLU A 199 23.53 -20.36 -2.48
CA GLU A 199 24.12 -21.39 -1.60
C GLU A 199 25.48 -20.97 -1.00
N GLU A 200 26.20 -20.04 -1.63
CA GLU A 200 27.53 -19.62 -1.16
C GLU A 200 27.42 -18.58 -0.03
N THR A 201 26.47 -17.67 -0.15
CA THR A 201 26.29 -16.53 0.75
C THR A 201 25.16 -16.72 1.76
N GLY A 202 24.19 -17.58 1.45
CA GLY A 202 22.99 -17.82 2.25
C GLY A 202 21.92 -16.72 2.14
N TRP A 203 22.09 -15.75 1.24
CA TRP A 203 21.09 -14.69 1.02
C TRP A 203 20.03 -15.16 0.01
N GLY A 204 18.77 -15.02 0.38
CA GLY A 204 17.63 -15.10 -0.56
C GLY A 204 17.14 -13.72 -0.98
N ASP A 205 15.98 -13.69 -1.61
CA ASP A 205 15.40 -12.45 -2.12
C ASP A 205 14.89 -11.54 -1.00
N TRP A 206 15.17 -10.25 -1.16
CA TRP A 206 14.72 -9.19 -0.27
C TRP A 206 14.27 -7.99 -1.06
N SER A 207 13.21 -7.34 -0.59
CA SER A 207 12.71 -6.10 -1.16
C SER A 207 12.88 -4.93 -0.18
N ASP A 208 13.29 -3.79 -0.72
CA ASP A 208 13.29 -2.48 -0.06
C ASP A 208 12.47 -1.52 -0.93
N TRP A 209 11.32 -1.10 -0.43
CA TRP A 209 10.43 -0.19 -1.12
C TRP A 209 10.43 1.17 -0.42
N TYR A 210 10.58 2.24 -1.18
CA TYR A 210 10.61 3.62 -0.68
C TYR A 210 9.42 4.37 -1.23
N TYR A 211 8.54 4.84 -0.36
CA TYR A 211 7.34 5.61 -0.69
C TYR A 211 7.59 7.08 -0.37
N TYR A 212 7.49 7.95 -1.37
CA TYR A 212 7.56 9.40 -1.25
C TYR A 212 6.13 9.95 -1.34
N ILE A 213 5.51 10.22 -0.19
CA ILE A 213 4.11 10.60 -0.06
C ILE A 213 4.00 12.11 0.09
N TYR A 214 3.15 12.72 -0.74
CA TYR A 214 3.00 14.18 -0.85
C TYR A 214 1.65 14.69 -0.33
N PRO A 215 1.57 15.96 0.12
CA PRO A 215 0.34 16.55 0.66
C PRO A 215 -0.89 16.53 -0.26
N ASP A 216 -0.72 16.27 -1.56
CA ASP A 216 -1.81 16.09 -2.52
C ASP A 216 -2.37 14.66 -2.59
N GLY A 217 -1.96 13.76 -1.69
CA GLY A 217 -2.49 12.39 -1.63
C GLY A 217 -1.80 11.42 -2.58
N VAL A 218 -0.80 11.89 -3.33
CA VAL A 218 -0.05 11.08 -4.30
C VAL A 218 1.24 10.58 -3.67
N ALA A 219 1.57 9.32 -3.93
CA ALA A 219 2.87 8.73 -3.64
C ALA A 219 3.58 8.32 -4.92
N THR A 220 4.90 8.51 -4.96
CA THR A 220 5.77 7.75 -5.88
C THR A 220 6.55 6.73 -5.09
N LYS A 221 6.75 5.54 -5.66
CA LYS A 221 7.49 4.47 -5.02
C LYS A 221 8.65 3.96 -5.87
N LEU A 222 9.80 3.79 -5.24
CA LEU A 222 10.91 2.97 -5.76
C LEU A 222 10.77 1.58 -5.16
N MET A 223 10.65 0.59 -6.03
CA MET A 223 10.53 -0.82 -5.67
C MET A 223 11.86 -1.48 -6.01
N ASN A 224 12.67 -1.80 -4.99
CA ASN A 224 13.96 -2.44 -5.19
C ASN A 224 13.90 -3.90 -4.73
N LEU A 225 14.22 -4.82 -5.63
CA LEU A 225 14.41 -6.24 -5.36
C LEU A 225 15.91 -6.56 -5.40
N TRP A 226 16.44 -7.11 -4.31
CA TRP A 226 17.74 -7.77 -4.25
C TRP A 226 17.55 -9.24 -4.58
N THR A 227 18.18 -9.72 -5.66
CA THR A 227 18.03 -11.12 -6.08
C THR A 227 19.23 -11.62 -6.85
N HIS A 228 19.71 -12.82 -6.49
CA HIS A 228 20.69 -13.59 -7.28
C HIS A 228 20.01 -14.55 -8.26
N GLY A 229 18.69 -14.72 -8.15
CA GLY A 229 17.92 -15.68 -8.93
C GLY A 229 17.47 -15.14 -10.29
N GLU A 230 16.57 -15.90 -10.92
CA GLU A 230 15.85 -15.41 -12.09
C GLU A 230 14.97 -14.22 -11.71
N ARG A 231 14.87 -13.23 -12.61
CA ARG A 231 14.04 -12.03 -12.41
C ARG A 231 12.60 -12.26 -12.88
N ASN A 232 12.02 -13.37 -12.43
CA ASN A 232 10.63 -13.78 -12.68
C ASN A 232 9.76 -13.41 -11.46
N HIS A 233 9.60 -12.11 -11.25
CA HIS A 233 8.85 -11.58 -10.12
C HIS A 233 7.63 -10.84 -10.61
N GLU A 234 6.52 -11.01 -9.89
CA GLU A 234 5.42 -10.05 -9.93
C GLU A 234 5.83 -8.77 -9.21
N TRP A 235 5.25 -7.65 -9.61
CA TRP A 235 5.58 -6.32 -9.07
C TRP A 235 4.34 -5.46 -8.80
N GLN A 236 3.19 -5.87 -9.34
CA GLN A 236 1.96 -5.10 -9.30
C GLN A 236 0.78 -6.02 -9.65
N GLU A 237 -0.19 -5.97 -8.75
CA GLU A 237 -1.53 -6.51 -8.89
C GLU A 237 -2.48 -5.51 -8.24
N SER A 238 -3.59 -5.20 -8.92
CA SER A 238 -4.60 -4.30 -8.41
C SER A 238 -5.52 -5.06 -7.46
N MET A 239 -5.36 -4.84 -6.16
CA MET A 239 -6.08 -5.57 -5.11
C MET A 239 -7.01 -4.68 -4.28
N ALA A 240 -8.27 -5.08 -4.21
CA ALA A 240 -9.25 -4.52 -3.27
C ALA A 240 -9.33 -5.36 -2.00
N ILE A 241 -9.32 -4.72 -0.83
CA ILE A 241 -9.30 -5.39 0.47
C ILE A 241 -10.62 -5.15 1.20
N PHE A 242 -11.21 -6.23 1.69
CA PHE A 242 -12.53 -6.23 2.30
C PHE A 242 -12.45 -6.56 3.78
N GLY A 243 -13.15 -5.78 4.58
CA GLY A 243 -13.47 -6.10 5.95
C GLY A 243 -14.59 -7.14 6.07
N PRO A 244 -14.80 -7.68 7.27
CA PRO A 244 -15.95 -8.53 7.52
C PRO A 244 -17.26 -7.78 7.23
N ASN A 245 -18.20 -8.49 6.63
CA ASN A 245 -19.48 -8.05 6.08
C ASN A 245 -19.40 -7.11 4.86
N GLN A 246 -18.24 -7.03 4.18
CA GLN A 246 -18.13 -6.36 2.89
C GLN A 246 -18.01 -7.39 1.78
N HIS A 247 -18.92 -7.32 0.80
CA HIS A 247 -18.81 -8.06 -0.45
C HIS A 247 -18.00 -7.24 -1.48
N PRO A 248 -17.27 -7.86 -2.43
CA PRO A 248 -16.52 -7.09 -3.44
C PRO A 248 -17.38 -6.05 -4.17
N GLU A 249 -18.59 -6.43 -4.58
CA GLU A 249 -19.59 -5.60 -5.25
C GLU A 249 -20.23 -4.54 -4.33
N ASP A 250 -19.94 -4.52 -3.03
CA ASP A 250 -20.29 -3.38 -2.14
C ASP A 250 -19.24 -2.26 -2.21
N ILE A 251 -18.07 -2.55 -2.78
CA ILE A 251 -16.89 -1.69 -2.74
C ILE A 251 -16.45 -1.27 -4.14
N ILE A 252 -16.40 -2.21 -5.08
CA ILE A 252 -15.97 -1.98 -6.46
C ILE A 252 -17.21 -1.82 -7.35
N GLU A 253 -17.20 -0.83 -8.24
CA GLU A 253 -18.20 -0.74 -9.30
C GLU A 253 -18.02 -1.86 -10.32
N THR A 254 -19.11 -2.37 -10.89
CA THR A 254 -19.06 -3.48 -11.85
C THR A 254 -19.42 -3.07 -13.28
N GLU A 255 -20.24 -2.03 -13.46
CA GLU A 255 -20.61 -1.57 -14.81
C GLU A 255 -19.40 -0.96 -15.51
N VAL A 256 -18.71 -0.04 -14.84
CA VAL A 256 -17.39 0.48 -15.21
C VAL A 256 -16.49 0.28 -14.00
N ALA A 257 -15.75 -0.83 -13.97
CA ALA A 257 -14.87 -1.17 -12.85
C ALA A 257 -13.48 -0.55 -13.01
N LEU A 258 -13.05 -0.35 -14.26
CA LEU A 258 -11.69 0.05 -14.61
C LEU A 258 -11.72 0.97 -15.83
N THR A 259 -10.92 2.03 -15.77
CA THR A 259 -10.63 2.91 -16.90
C THR A 259 -9.12 2.98 -17.13
N MET A 260 -8.70 2.73 -18.37
CA MET A 260 -7.32 2.88 -18.81
C MET A 260 -7.19 4.10 -19.72
N VAL A 261 -6.16 4.93 -19.52
CA VAL A 261 -6.00 6.23 -20.23
C VAL A 261 -4.55 6.42 -20.69
N ASP A 262 -4.36 6.96 -21.91
CA ASP A 262 -3.06 7.43 -22.42
C ASP A 262 -2.82 8.94 -22.20
N LEU A 263 -1.67 9.47 -22.64
CA LEU A 263 -1.32 10.88 -22.46
C LEU A 263 -2.01 11.83 -23.47
N GLU A 264 -2.56 11.29 -24.55
CA GLU A 264 -3.32 11.99 -25.58
C GLU A 264 -4.79 12.18 -25.19
N GLY A 265 -5.26 11.43 -24.19
CA GLY A 265 -6.63 11.44 -23.69
C GLY A 265 -7.55 10.42 -24.37
N ASN A 266 -6.99 9.44 -25.07
CA ASN A 266 -7.74 8.25 -25.44
C ASN A 266 -7.89 7.37 -24.19
N TYR A 267 -9.04 6.71 -24.07
CA TYR A 267 -9.34 5.86 -22.92
C TYR A 267 -10.27 4.72 -23.31
N VAL A 268 -10.26 3.68 -22.48
CA VAL A 268 -11.21 2.56 -22.55
C VAL A 268 -11.71 2.24 -21.15
N GLU A 269 -13.01 2.03 -21.05
CA GLU A 269 -13.72 1.58 -19.84
C GLU A 269 -13.98 0.07 -19.93
N TYR A 270 -13.83 -0.63 -18.81
CA TYR A 270 -13.95 -2.07 -18.71
C TYR A 270 -14.97 -2.46 -17.64
N SER A 271 -15.81 -3.43 -17.98
CA SER A 271 -16.93 -3.90 -17.15
C SER A 271 -16.68 -5.28 -16.56
N TRP A 272 -17.14 -5.48 -15.33
CA TRP A 272 -17.17 -6.75 -14.60
C TRP A 272 -18.60 -7.28 -14.35
N GLU A 273 -19.66 -6.63 -14.85
CA GLU A 273 -21.08 -7.00 -14.57
C GLU A 273 -21.40 -8.46 -14.96
N GLY A 274 -20.67 -9.03 -15.92
CA GLY A 274 -20.78 -10.43 -16.36
C GLY A 274 -19.62 -11.34 -15.94
N GLY A 275 -18.72 -10.87 -15.08
CA GLY A 275 -17.41 -11.46 -14.82
C GLY A 275 -16.27 -10.66 -15.48
N PRO A 276 -15.01 -11.04 -15.24
CA PRO A 276 -13.86 -10.30 -15.73
C PRO A 276 -13.80 -10.26 -17.26
N PRO A 277 -13.38 -9.13 -17.87
CA PRO A 277 -13.20 -9.04 -19.31
C PRO A 277 -12.03 -9.92 -19.79
N ASP A 278 -11.97 -10.20 -21.10
CA ASP A 278 -10.92 -11.06 -21.66
C ASP A 278 -9.51 -10.42 -21.58
N ASN A 279 -9.42 -9.09 -21.61
CA ASN A 279 -8.18 -8.31 -21.52
C ASN A 279 -8.48 -6.84 -21.15
N VAL A 280 -7.43 -6.10 -20.79
CA VAL A 280 -7.47 -4.67 -20.45
C VAL A 280 -6.36 -3.87 -21.13
N GLU A 281 -5.95 -4.31 -22.32
CA GLU A 281 -4.72 -3.80 -22.98
C GLU A 281 -4.88 -2.46 -23.70
N GLU A 282 -6.08 -1.93 -23.82
CA GLU A 282 -6.36 -0.71 -24.57
C GLU A 282 -6.55 0.50 -23.65
N PRO A 283 -6.13 1.71 -24.08
CA PRO A 283 -5.36 1.97 -25.29
C PRO A 283 -3.91 1.42 -25.20
N GLU A 284 -3.29 1.12 -26.34
CA GLU A 284 -1.91 0.56 -26.43
C GLU A 284 -0.87 1.32 -25.57
N ASN A 285 -0.94 2.66 -25.53
CA ASN A 285 -0.02 3.53 -24.78
C ASN A 285 -0.61 4.05 -23.46
N LYS A 286 -1.53 3.30 -22.85
CA LYS A 286 -2.08 3.63 -21.53
C LYS A 286 -0.98 3.81 -20.49
N VAL A 287 -1.12 4.83 -19.66
CA VAL A 287 -0.22 5.13 -18.54
C VAL A 287 -0.95 5.40 -17.24
N ILE A 288 -2.28 5.44 -17.28
CA ILE A 288 -3.15 5.64 -16.11
C ILE A 288 -4.11 4.47 -16.03
N GLN A 289 -4.12 3.81 -14.88
CA GLN A 289 -5.11 2.83 -14.47
C GLN A 289 -5.94 3.48 -13.35
N HIS A 290 -7.24 3.56 -13.55
CA HIS A 290 -8.21 4.10 -12.59
C HIS A 290 -9.25 3.03 -12.28
N ILE A 291 -9.40 2.62 -11.02
CA ILE A 291 -10.36 1.60 -10.62
C ILE A 291 -11.51 2.28 -9.88
N ASN A 292 -12.73 2.05 -10.34
CA ASN A 292 -13.89 2.73 -9.78
C ASN A 292 -14.38 1.97 -8.55
N TYR A 293 -14.24 2.60 -7.40
CA TYR A 293 -14.89 2.22 -6.16
C TYR A 293 -16.23 2.93 -6.04
N LYS A 294 -17.07 2.47 -5.11
CA LYS A 294 -18.35 3.11 -4.77
C LYS A 294 -18.17 4.37 -3.91
N GLY A 295 -16.94 4.67 -3.49
CA GLY A 295 -16.58 5.89 -2.77
C GLY A 295 -16.40 7.10 -3.69
N GLU A 296 -16.09 8.25 -3.10
CA GLU A 296 -15.75 9.47 -3.83
C GLU A 296 -14.29 9.52 -4.26
N TYR A 297 -13.41 8.75 -3.60
CA TYR A 297 -12.00 8.63 -3.96
C TYR A 297 -11.69 7.20 -4.41
N ASP A 298 -11.05 7.13 -5.57
CA ASP A 298 -10.79 5.93 -6.34
C ASP A 298 -9.29 5.59 -6.41
N PRO A 299 -8.93 4.30 -6.44
CA PRO A 299 -7.56 3.89 -6.68
C PRO A 299 -7.03 4.34 -8.05
N VAL A 300 -5.87 4.97 -8.02
CA VAL A 300 -5.16 5.43 -9.22
C VAL A 300 -3.74 4.89 -9.23
N THR A 301 -3.33 4.37 -10.38
CA THR A 301 -1.97 3.91 -10.65
C THR A 301 -1.48 4.57 -11.94
N ILE A 302 -0.30 5.18 -11.90
CA ILE A 302 0.34 5.83 -13.05
C ILE A 302 1.74 5.24 -13.25
N GLY A 303 2.07 4.88 -14.49
CA GLY A 303 3.34 4.25 -14.87
C GLY A 303 3.52 4.17 -16.38
N GLU A 304 4.75 3.94 -16.84
CA GLU A 304 5.01 3.59 -18.25
C GLU A 304 4.65 2.11 -18.45
N PHE A 305 3.37 1.79 -18.67
CA PHE A 305 2.96 0.39 -18.71
C PHE A 305 3.46 -0.32 -19.97
N GLU A 306 4.19 -1.43 -19.81
CA GLU A 306 4.65 -2.27 -20.93
C GLU A 306 3.57 -3.26 -21.41
N GLY A 307 2.50 -3.43 -20.64
CA GLY A 307 1.39 -4.33 -20.90
C GLY A 307 0.45 -4.40 -19.70
N SER A 308 -0.62 -5.17 -19.82
CA SER A 308 -1.60 -5.36 -18.76
C SER A 308 -2.48 -6.57 -19.02
N ASN A 309 -2.96 -7.21 -17.97
CA ASN A 309 -3.90 -8.31 -18.13
C ASN A 309 -4.92 -8.32 -17.00
N VAL A 310 -5.94 -9.14 -17.19
CA VAL A 310 -7.03 -9.31 -16.23
C VAL A 310 -6.68 -10.48 -15.33
N TYR A 311 -6.91 -10.32 -14.02
CA TYR A 311 -6.96 -11.45 -13.11
C TYR A 311 -8.29 -12.19 -13.31
N GLY A 312 -8.34 -13.08 -14.31
CA GLY A 312 -9.54 -13.85 -14.65
C GLY A 312 -9.58 -15.26 -14.05
N GLY A 313 -8.53 -15.69 -13.36
CA GLY A 313 -8.43 -17.00 -12.73
C GLY A 313 -9.22 -17.12 -11.44
N GLU A 314 -9.37 -18.34 -10.91
CA GLU A 314 -9.81 -18.57 -9.53
C GLU A 314 -11.21 -18.01 -9.16
N LEU A 315 -12.05 -17.80 -10.18
CA LEU A 315 -13.44 -17.37 -10.01
C LEU A 315 -14.30 -18.47 -9.36
N THR A 316 -15.20 -18.04 -8.48
CA THR A 316 -16.21 -18.90 -7.86
C THR A 316 -17.58 -18.24 -7.99
N PRO A 317 -18.70 -18.96 -7.75
CA PRO A 317 -20.03 -18.34 -7.74
C PRO A 317 -20.25 -17.29 -6.63
N TYR A 318 -19.26 -17.00 -5.79
CA TYR A 318 -19.35 -16.04 -4.70
C TYR A 318 -19.45 -14.59 -5.21
N ALA A 319 -18.56 -14.18 -6.12
CA ALA A 319 -18.47 -12.81 -6.64
C ALA A 319 -17.97 -12.80 -8.09
N VAL A 320 -18.20 -11.69 -8.80
CA VAL A 320 -17.65 -11.49 -10.17
C VAL A 320 -16.14 -11.27 -10.18
N PHE A 321 -15.56 -10.99 -9.01
CA PHE A 321 -14.13 -10.87 -8.79
C PHE A 321 -13.58 -12.14 -8.12
N PRO A 322 -12.39 -12.64 -8.51
CA PRO A 322 -11.69 -13.70 -7.76
C PRO A 322 -11.53 -13.24 -6.31
N THR A 323 -11.89 -14.07 -5.33
CA THR A 323 -11.95 -13.63 -3.93
C THR A 323 -11.41 -14.68 -2.97
N TRP A 324 -10.52 -14.26 -2.09
CA TRP A 324 -9.89 -15.11 -1.10
C TRP A 324 -9.95 -14.51 0.30
N ASN A 325 -9.93 -15.37 1.32
CA ASN A 325 -9.97 -14.97 2.73
C ASN A 325 -8.84 -15.59 3.57
N HIS A 326 -7.74 -15.96 2.90
CA HIS A 326 -6.51 -16.47 3.50
C HIS A 326 -5.55 -15.35 3.97
N TRP A 327 -5.82 -14.12 3.55
CA TRP A 327 -5.17 -12.87 3.89
C TRP A 327 -6.25 -11.76 3.78
N PRO A 328 -6.20 -10.63 4.52
CA PRO A 328 -5.11 -10.14 5.38
C PRO A 328 -4.92 -10.85 6.73
N VAL A 329 -5.98 -11.05 7.52
CA VAL A 329 -5.80 -11.30 8.97
C VAL A 329 -5.59 -12.77 9.37
N SER A 330 -5.74 -13.71 8.44
CA SER A 330 -5.69 -15.14 8.73
C SER A 330 -4.26 -15.60 9.02
N GLN A 331 -4.03 -16.14 10.21
CA GLN A 331 -2.73 -16.68 10.65
C GLN A 331 -2.47 -18.12 10.20
N MET A 332 -3.41 -18.71 9.44
CA MET A 332 -3.27 -20.07 8.96
C MET A 332 -2.22 -20.17 7.86
N PRO A 333 -1.30 -21.15 7.90
CA PRO A 333 -0.33 -21.38 6.83
C PRO A 333 -1.03 -21.96 5.60
N SER A 334 -1.51 -21.08 4.74
CA SER A 334 -2.19 -21.42 3.50
C SER A 334 -1.82 -20.46 2.38
N ASP A 335 -1.41 -21.04 1.27
CA ASP A 335 -1.29 -20.41 -0.04
C ASP A 335 -2.66 -20.47 -0.75
N GLY A 336 -3.45 -19.42 -0.53
CA GLY A 336 -4.80 -19.29 -1.08
C GLY A 336 -5.90 -20.09 -0.35
N ARG A 337 -7.02 -19.43 -0.07
CA ARG A 337 -8.28 -20.03 0.41
C ARG A 337 -9.45 -19.21 -0.11
N TYR A 338 -10.38 -19.85 -0.83
CA TYR A 338 -11.52 -19.15 -1.41
C TYR A 338 -12.41 -18.52 -0.33
N ALA A 339 -12.94 -17.34 -0.63
CA ALA A 339 -14.05 -16.79 0.12
C ALA A 339 -15.37 -17.45 -0.33
N SER A 340 -16.26 -17.72 0.63
CA SER A 340 -17.61 -18.22 0.34
C SER A 340 -18.71 -17.39 1.02
N PHE A 341 -18.31 -16.54 1.96
CA PHE A 341 -19.17 -15.65 2.73
C PHE A 341 -18.35 -14.40 3.07
N PRO A 342 -19.02 -13.25 3.29
CA PRO A 342 -18.33 -12.02 3.69
C PRO A 342 -18.00 -12.01 5.19
N ASP A 343 -18.01 -13.13 5.92
CA ASP A 343 -17.88 -13.18 7.38
C ASP A 343 -16.46 -12.93 7.91
N ARG A 344 -15.47 -12.82 7.02
CA ARG A 344 -14.05 -12.61 7.30
C ARG A 344 -13.51 -11.50 6.42
N THR A 345 -12.35 -10.96 6.80
CA THR A 345 -11.59 -10.13 5.86
C THR A 345 -11.24 -10.95 4.62
N ALA A 346 -11.26 -10.31 3.47
CA ALA A 346 -10.96 -10.93 2.20
C ALA A 346 -10.22 -9.93 1.31
N HIS A 347 -9.82 -10.39 0.12
CA HIS A 347 -9.31 -9.55 -0.94
C HIS A 347 -9.72 -10.11 -2.29
N SER A 348 -9.73 -9.23 -3.29
CA SER A 348 -9.95 -9.55 -4.69
C SER A 348 -8.94 -8.84 -5.56
N SER A 349 -8.61 -9.48 -6.66
CA SER A 349 -7.70 -8.95 -7.66
C SER A 349 -8.45 -8.63 -8.94
N LEU A 350 -7.99 -7.59 -9.64
CA LEU A 350 -8.65 -7.11 -10.86
C LEU A 350 -7.72 -7.28 -12.07
N THR A 351 -6.51 -6.73 -11.99
CA THR A 351 -5.60 -6.59 -13.13
C THR A 351 -4.15 -6.55 -12.68
N HIS A 352 -3.24 -6.81 -13.62
CA HIS A 352 -1.83 -6.45 -13.49
C HIS A 352 -1.46 -5.41 -14.55
N VAL A 353 -0.47 -4.59 -14.24
CA VAL A 353 0.25 -3.75 -15.21
C VAL A 353 1.73 -4.11 -15.21
N GLY A 354 2.28 -4.33 -16.40
CA GLY A 354 3.71 -4.53 -16.60
C GLY A 354 4.46 -3.22 -16.46
N LEU A 355 5.54 -3.21 -15.68
CA LEU A 355 6.37 -2.03 -15.46
C LEU A 355 7.78 -2.27 -16.02
N PRO A 356 8.43 -1.27 -16.64
CA PRO A 356 9.79 -1.40 -17.15
C PRO A 356 10.79 -1.52 -16.00
N THR A 357 11.97 -2.06 -16.30
CA THR A 357 13.11 -1.97 -15.38
C THR A 357 13.63 -0.53 -15.37
N TYR A 358 13.58 0.11 -14.20
CA TYR A 358 14.11 1.46 -13.99
C TYR A 358 15.64 1.44 -13.90
N ALA A 359 16.19 0.51 -13.11
CA ALA A 359 17.62 0.30 -12.98
C ALA A 359 17.91 -1.14 -12.55
N GLU A 360 19.09 -1.64 -12.89
CA GLU A 360 19.51 -2.98 -12.48
C GLU A 360 21.03 -3.12 -12.45
N ASP A 361 21.50 -4.05 -11.61
CA ASP A 361 22.88 -4.50 -11.55
C ASP A 361 22.92 -6.02 -11.41
N PHE A 362 23.92 -6.68 -11.99
CA PHE A 362 24.17 -8.13 -11.95
C PHE A 362 25.50 -8.49 -11.28
N GLY A 363 26.20 -7.51 -10.69
CA GLY A 363 27.47 -7.68 -9.99
C GLY A 363 27.32 -8.33 -8.63
N ASP A 364 28.20 -7.98 -7.69
CA ASP A 364 28.29 -8.63 -6.37
C ASP A 364 27.06 -8.40 -5.45
N ARG A 365 26.20 -7.44 -5.80
CA ARG A 365 24.95 -7.14 -5.08
C ARG A 365 23.84 -6.94 -6.11
N PRO A 366 23.41 -8.01 -6.77
CA PRO A 366 22.49 -7.91 -7.89
C PRO A 366 21.13 -7.39 -7.43
N TYR A 367 20.56 -6.48 -8.21
CA TYR A 367 19.26 -5.90 -7.94
C TYR A 367 18.51 -5.56 -9.23
N GLN A 368 17.18 -5.43 -9.09
CA GLN A 368 16.29 -4.86 -10.08
C GLN A 368 15.41 -3.82 -9.41
N GLN A 369 15.21 -2.69 -10.07
CA GLN A 369 14.37 -1.59 -9.60
C GLN A 369 13.27 -1.29 -10.59
N LYS A 370 12.09 -0.95 -10.07
CA LYS A 370 10.96 -0.40 -10.80
C LYS A 370 10.39 0.80 -10.06
N ILE A 371 9.64 1.65 -10.76
CA ILE A 371 8.99 2.83 -10.18
C ILE A 371 7.51 2.86 -10.52
N LEU A 372 6.70 3.42 -9.63
CA LEU A 372 5.26 3.58 -9.83
C LEU A 372 4.77 4.83 -9.11
N MET A 373 3.75 5.49 -9.64
CA MET A 373 2.98 6.51 -8.93
C MET A 373 1.60 5.94 -8.57
N GLU A 374 1.12 6.25 -7.38
CA GLU A 374 -0.19 5.81 -6.92
C GLU A 374 -0.88 6.81 -6.00
N GLY A 375 -2.19 6.67 -5.87
CA GLY A 375 -2.99 7.46 -4.95
C GLY A 375 -4.41 6.90 -4.81
N MET A 376 -5.15 7.50 -3.89
CA MET A 376 -6.61 7.34 -3.75
C MET A 376 -7.18 8.74 -3.96
N LEU A 377 -7.78 8.97 -5.14
CA LEU A 377 -7.96 10.30 -5.73
C LEU A 377 -9.42 10.49 -6.15
N ASN A 378 -9.95 11.71 -6.06
CA ASN A 378 -11.32 12.04 -6.46
C ASN A 378 -11.39 12.72 -7.84
N GLN A 379 -10.31 12.59 -8.62
CA GLN A 379 -10.21 13.13 -9.96
C GLN A 379 -10.69 12.09 -10.97
N GLU A 380 -11.57 12.52 -11.86
CA GLU A 380 -11.97 11.73 -13.04
C GLU A 380 -10.75 11.26 -13.84
N PRO A 381 -10.81 10.09 -14.51
CA PRO A 381 -9.66 9.48 -15.18
C PRO A 381 -8.89 10.43 -16.13
N LEU A 382 -9.60 11.21 -16.95
CA LEU A 382 -8.98 12.16 -17.89
C LEU A 382 -8.37 13.39 -17.20
N GLY A 383 -8.81 13.72 -15.98
CA GLY A 383 -8.26 14.80 -15.17
C GLY A 383 -6.84 14.51 -14.66
N LEU A 384 -6.41 13.24 -14.71
CA LEU A 384 -5.10 12.79 -14.24
C LEU A 384 -3.99 12.93 -15.30
N ILE A 385 -4.33 13.28 -16.55
CA ILE A 385 -3.36 13.39 -17.65
C ILE A 385 -2.26 14.40 -17.34
N ASP A 386 -2.60 15.58 -16.79
CA ASP A 386 -1.58 16.59 -16.46
C ASP A 386 -0.66 16.09 -15.33
N LEU A 387 -1.19 15.35 -14.33
CA LEU A 387 -0.39 14.73 -13.28
C LEU A 387 0.57 13.68 -13.89
N ALA A 388 0.06 12.79 -14.75
CA ALA A 388 0.85 11.78 -15.43
C ALA A 388 1.96 12.42 -16.29
N LYS A 389 1.64 13.44 -17.10
CA LYS A 389 2.65 14.18 -17.88
C LYS A 389 3.70 14.84 -17.00
N SER A 390 3.29 15.45 -15.87
CA SER A 390 4.22 16.15 -14.98
C SER A 390 5.25 15.22 -14.33
N TRP A 391 4.95 13.92 -14.23
CA TRP A 391 5.83 12.92 -13.64
C TRP A 391 6.62 12.15 -14.69
N LEU A 392 5.96 11.67 -15.74
CA LEU A 392 6.60 10.90 -16.82
C LEU A 392 7.45 11.79 -17.74
N ASN A 393 7.01 13.04 -17.96
CA ASN A 393 7.64 13.98 -18.89
C ASN A 393 7.90 15.34 -18.23
N ALA A 394 8.44 15.33 -17.00
CA ALA A 394 8.64 16.53 -16.19
C ALA A 394 9.38 17.65 -16.96
N PRO A 395 8.97 18.93 -16.77
CA PRO A 395 9.61 20.06 -17.45
C PRO A 395 11.06 20.26 -16.99
N SER A 396 11.91 20.78 -17.87
CA SER A 396 13.30 21.09 -17.50
C SER A 396 13.39 22.27 -16.53
N VAL A 397 14.43 22.28 -15.71
CA VAL A 397 14.76 23.40 -14.82
C VAL A 397 15.97 24.16 -15.34
N THR A 398 15.82 25.48 -15.48
CA THR A 398 16.88 26.43 -15.83
C THR A 398 17.33 27.17 -14.57
N PRO A 399 18.53 26.90 -14.02
CA PRO A 399 19.11 27.74 -12.98
C PRO A 399 19.34 29.16 -13.48
N VAL A 400 18.88 30.16 -12.75
CA VAL A 400 19.06 31.58 -13.09
C VAL A 400 20.21 32.18 -12.29
N ARG A 401 20.26 31.93 -10.97
CA ARG A 401 21.38 32.31 -10.10
C ARG A 401 21.43 31.48 -8.82
N GLY A 402 22.61 31.41 -8.21
CA GLY A 402 22.84 30.88 -6.86
C GLY A 402 22.66 29.38 -6.68
N CYS A 403 22.40 28.63 -7.75
CA CYS A 403 22.16 27.19 -7.70
C CYS A 403 22.59 26.48 -8.98
N GLU A 404 22.73 25.17 -8.88
CA GLU A 404 22.81 24.23 -9.99
C GLU A 404 21.59 23.32 -9.96
N SER A 405 21.10 22.92 -11.13
CA SER A 405 20.07 21.90 -11.25
C SER A 405 20.74 20.55 -11.47
N LEU A 406 20.40 19.57 -10.64
CA LEU A 406 20.77 18.17 -10.83
C LEU A 406 19.69 17.41 -11.63
N GLY A 407 18.64 18.10 -12.08
CA GLY A 407 17.56 17.55 -12.88
C GLY A 407 16.32 17.18 -12.07
N TYR A 408 15.43 16.45 -12.72
CA TYR A 408 14.23 15.90 -12.10
C TYR A 408 14.49 14.46 -11.68
N ASN A 409 14.29 14.15 -10.39
CA ASN A 409 14.30 12.80 -9.89
C ASN A 409 12.87 12.24 -9.92
N GLN A 410 12.60 11.37 -10.90
CA GLN A 410 11.30 10.75 -11.10
C GLN A 410 10.89 9.85 -9.92
N VAL A 411 11.84 9.15 -9.27
CA VAL A 411 11.57 8.32 -8.08
C VAL A 411 10.96 9.17 -6.97
N GLU A 412 11.55 10.34 -6.73
CA GLU A 412 11.11 11.24 -5.67
C GLU A 412 9.98 12.16 -6.10
N ARG A 413 9.59 12.22 -7.38
CA ARG A 413 8.70 13.28 -7.92
C ARG A 413 9.19 14.68 -7.54
N ALA A 414 10.49 14.94 -7.63
CA ALA A 414 11.08 16.19 -7.16
C ALA A 414 12.21 16.70 -8.07
N PHE A 415 12.32 18.03 -8.17
CA PHE A 415 13.46 18.69 -8.77
C PHE A 415 14.61 18.76 -7.76
N ILE A 416 15.76 18.23 -8.13
CA ILE A 416 16.94 18.20 -7.26
C ILE A 416 17.83 19.39 -7.60
N ILE A 417 18.06 20.25 -6.61
CA ILE A 417 18.77 21.51 -6.76
C ILE A 417 19.94 21.53 -5.78
N ASN A 418 21.13 21.84 -6.27
CA ASN A 418 22.28 22.08 -5.41
C ASN A 418 22.43 23.58 -5.13
N ALA A 419 22.40 23.97 -3.85
CA ALA A 419 22.57 25.36 -3.47
C ALA A 419 24.05 25.80 -3.51
N ILE A 420 24.32 26.96 -4.13
CA ILE A 420 25.66 27.55 -4.27
C ILE A 420 25.76 28.89 -3.54
N GLU A 421 24.69 29.67 -3.54
CA GLU A 421 24.60 30.96 -2.83
C GLU A 421 23.42 30.98 -1.84
N GLU A 422 23.39 32.01 -0.98
CA GLU A 422 22.33 32.22 0.01
C GLU A 422 20.93 32.37 -0.61
N ASP A 423 20.89 32.98 -1.79
CA ASP A 423 19.69 33.27 -2.56
C ASP A 423 19.74 32.51 -3.90
N MET A 424 18.71 31.73 -4.18
CA MET A 424 18.59 30.96 -5.40
C MET A 424 17.40 31.42 -6.23
N VAL A 425 17.60 31.47 -7.54
CA VAL A 425 16.51 31.64 -8.50
C VAL A 425 16.65 30.59 -9.58
N LEU A 426 15.56 29.91 -9.84
CA LEU A 426 15.44 28.93 -10.92
C LEU A 426 14.13 29.16 -11.65
N LYS A 427 14.07 28.66 -12.88
CA LYS A 427 12.86 28.69 -13.69
C LYS A 427 12.54 27.27 -14.14
N VAL A 428 11.29 26.85 -13.93
CA VAL A 428 10.79 25.59 -14.45
C VAL A 428 10.10 25.88 -15.77
N GLU A 429 10.56 25.26 -16.85
CA GLU A 429 10.09 25.50 -18.21
C GLU A 429 8.83 24.68 -18.52
N ALA A 430 7.76 24.90 -17.73
CA ALA A 430 6.49 24.21 -17.90
C ALA A 430 5.80 24.60 -19.22
N SER A 431 5.05 23.65 -19.77
CA SER A 431 4.31 23.80 -21.03
C SER A 431 3.03 22.94 -21.02
N GLU A 432 2.20 23.02 -22.06
CA GLU A 432 1.08 22.09 -22.26
C GLU A 432 1.53 20.62 -22.38
N GLN A 433 2.71 20.40 -22.95
CA GLN A 433 3.27 19.05 -23.15
C GLN A 433 4.00 18.54 -21.89
N GLN A 434 4.57 19.45 -21.11
CA GLN A 434 5.31 19.18 -19.88
C GLN A 434 4.76 20.07 -18.76
N PRO A 435 3.53 19.83 -18.29
CA PRO A 435 2.91 20.64 -17.26
C PRO A 435 3.63 20.45 -15.93
N LEU A 436 3.52 21.47 -15.07
CA LEU A 436 3.95 21.43 -13.70
C LEU A 436 2.72 21.17 -12.83
N VAL A 437 2.72 20.11 -12.02
CA VAL A 437 1.60 19.76 -11.14
C VAL A 437 2.13 19.45 -9.74
N ASN A 438 1.77 20.33 -8.80
CA ASN A 438 2.17 20.32 -7.40
C ASN A 438 3.66 19.98 -7.18
N PRO A 439 4.60 20.82 -7.68
CA PRO A 439 6.01 20.47 -7.71
C PRO A 439 6.63 20.38 -6.31
N CYS A 440 7.56 19.44 -6.17
CA CYS A 440 8.47 19.35 -5.05
C CYS A 440 9.90 19.72 -5.48
N PHE A 441 10.61 20.43 -4.62
CA PHE A 441 12.04 20.74 -4.76
C PHE A 441 12.80 20.16 -3.58
N VAL A 442 13.85 19.40 -3.86
CA VAL A 442 14.84 18.98 -2.86
C VAL A 442 16.09 19.80 -3.11
N ILE A 443 16.40 20.66 -2.14
CA ILE A 443 17.51 21.58 -2.18
C ILE A 443 18.61 21.03 -1.27
N GLU A 444 19.63 20.47 -1.90
CA GLU A 444 20.85 20.01 -1.26
C GLU A 444 21.73 21.20 -0.83
N ASN A 445 22.69 20.94 0.06
CA ASN A 445 23.59 21.96 0.60
C ASN A 445 22.84 23.14 1.27
N TRP A 446 21.76 22.82 1.98
CA TRP A 446 20.95 23.78 2.70
C TRP A 446 21.45 23.95 4.14
N ALA A 447 22.33 24.90 4.36
CA ALA A 447 23.15 24.95 5.57
C ALA A 447 22.42 25.44 6.85
N MET A 448 21.14 25.80 6.78
CA MET A 448 20.35 26.18 7.97
C MET A 448 19.29 25.14 8.32
N ASN A 449 19.13 24.85 9.62
CA ASN A 449 17.96 24.14 10.13
C ASN A 449 16.74 25.10 10.25
N SER A 450 16.38 25.76 9.16
CA SER A 450 15.22 26.66 9.09
C SER A 450 14.61 26.69 7.69
N PRO A 451 13.29 26.90 7.56
CA PRO A 451 12.62 27.07 6.27
C PRO A 451 13.16 28.26 5.46
N ALA A 452 13.02 28.19 4.15
CA ALA A 452 13.32 29.30 3.25
C ALA A 452 12.24 30.39 3.29
N SER A 453 12.61 31.60 2.89
CA SER A 453 11.65 32.57 2.36
C SER A 453 11.46 32.33 0.87
N LEU A 454 10.21 32.25 0.43
CA LEU A 454 9.85 31.78 -0.91
C LEU A 454 9.17 32.88 -1.71
N ALA A 455 9.40 32.90 -3.03
CA ALA A 455 8.60 33.67 -3.98
C ALA A 455 8.38 32.85 -5.26
N VAL A 456 7.22 33.04 -5.87
CA VAL A 456 6.86 32.45 -7.17
C VAL A 456 6.40 33.58 -8.09
N ASP A 457 7.00 33.72 -9.27
CA ASP A 457 6.76 34.82 -10.22
C ASP A 457 6.76 36.22 -9.56
N GLY A 458 7.76 36.45 -8.71
CA GLY A 458 7.92 37.69 -7.94
C GLY A 458 6.94 37.89 -6.79
N GLN A 459 6.00 36.97 -6.55
CA GLN A 459 5.06 37.04 -5.42
C GLN A 459 5.56 36.23 -4.24
N GLY A 460 5.74 36.89 -3.09
CA GLY A 460 6.13 36.23 -1.84
C GLY A 460 5.12 35.16 -1.42
N LYS A 461 5.61 34.01 -0.95
CA LYS A 461 4.82 32.89 -0.45
C LYS A 461 5.11 32.65 1.02
N THR A 462 4.07 32.35 1.78
CA THR A 462 4.13 31.99 3.19
C THR A 462 3.84 30.50 3.35
N SER A 463 4.54 29.84 4.28
CA SER A 463 4.24 28.44 4.61
C SER A 463 2.78 28.27 5.05
N GLY A 464 2.16 27.21 4.56
CA GLY A 464 0.76 26.87 4.79
C GLY A 464 0.32 25.74 3.86
N PRO A 465 -1.00 25.50 3.73
CA PRO A 465 -1.55 24.45 2.89
C PRO A 465 -1.01 24.42 1.45
N ASP A 466 -0.79 25.59 0.86
CA ASP A 466 -0.34 25.72 -0.54
C ASP A 466 1.18 25.71 -0.71
N VAL A 467 1.95 25.86 0.38
CA VAL A 467 3.42 25.86 0.34
C VAL A 467 3.95 25.24 1.62
N ARG A 468 4.49 24.03 1.51
CA ARG A 468 4.94 23.25 2.66
C ARG A 468 6.44 23.03 2.59
N GLN A 469 7.10 23.10 3.74
CA GLN A 469 8.56 23.07 3.84
C GLN A 469 9.00 22.04 4.89
N GLY A 470 10.13 21.39 4.64
CA GLY A 470 10.76 20.46 5.57
C GLY A 470 12.27 20.62 5.51
N VAL A 471 12.94 20.74 6.65
CA VAL A 471 14.41 20.69 6.70
C VAL A 471 14.81 19.37 7.33
N VAL A 472 15.54 18.55 6.58
CA VAL A 472 15.89 17.18 6.97
C VAL A 472 17.38 16.96 6.79
N ARG A 473 17.93 16.05 7.59
CA ARG A 473 19.31 15.62 7.40
C ARG A 473 19.39 14.57 6.30
N ASP A 474 20.36 14.71 5.42
CA ASP A 474 20.71 13.67 4.47
C ASP A 474 21.58 12.57 5.14
N THR A 475 21.82 11.51 4.39
CA THR A 475 22.58 10.31 4.76
C THR A 475 24.04 10.59 5.08
N ASP A 476 24.62 11.65 4.52
CA ASP A 476 25.97 12.14 4.85
C ASP A 476 25.99 13.08 6.08
N GLY A 477 24.82 13.36 6.66
CA GLY A 477 24.64 14.24 7.81
C GLY A 477 24.49 15.72 7.48
N SER A 478 24.61 16.11 6.21
CA SER A 478 24.31 17.47 5.73
C SER A 478 22.82 17.76 5.82
N TRP A 479 22.44 19.03 5.74
CA TRP A 479 21.04 19.43 5.74
C TRP A 479 20.54 19.68 4.31
N LYS A 480 19.31 19.26 4.04
CA LYS A 480 18.57 19.58 2.83
C LYS A 480 17.21 20.19 3.17
N LEU A 481 16.74 21.05 2.28
CA LEU A 481 15.41 21.64 2.34
C LEU A 481 14.51 20.97 1.30
N VAL A 482 13.34 20.52 1.72
CA VAL A 482 12.29 19.99 0.85
C VAL A 482 11.16 21.03 0.82
N VAL A 483 10.74 21.44 -0.37
CA VAL A 483 9.65 22.41 -0.55
C VAL A 483 8.63 21.85 -1.53
N TRP A 484 7.40 21.69 -1.08
CA TRP A 484 6.27 21.30 -1.90
C TRP A 484 5.34 22.50 -2.12
N PHE A 485 4.86 22.68 -3.34
CA PHE A 485 3.91 23.73 -3.70
C PHE A 485 2.61 23.11 -4.22
N ARG A 486 1.46 23.60 -3.76
CA ARG A 486 0.19 23.42 -4.47
C ARG A 486 0.15 24.41 -5.62
N LEU A 487 0.55 23.97 -6.81
CA LEU A 487 0.68 24.82 -7.98
C LEU A 487 0.59 23.98 -9.25
N ASN A 488 -0.31 24.41 -10.14
CA ASN A 488 -0.40 23.87 -11.49
C ASN A 488 -0.04 24.96 -12.50
N ALA A 489 0.83 24.64 -13.47
CA ALA A 489 1.24 25.58 -14.50
C ALA A 489 1.51 24.88 -15.83
N LYS A 490 1.18 25.59 -16.91
CA LYS A 490 1.43 25.21 -18.32
C LYS A 490 2.22 26.27 -19.06
N ASP A 491 2.72 27.26 -18.32
CA ASP A 491 3.65 28.29 -18.75
C ASP A 491 4.86 28.27 -17.80
N PRO A 492 6.04 28.74 -18.24
CA PRO A 492 7.21 28.74 -17.39
C PRO A 492 7.04 29.53 -16.09
N VAL A 493 7.53 28.99 -14.97
CA VAL A 493 7.37 29.55 -13.63
C VAL A 493 8.73 29.83 -13.00
N GLU A 494 8.91 31.04 -12.46
CA GLU A 494 10.11 31.41 -11.70
C GLU A 494 9.91 31.13 -10.21
N PHE A 495 10.89 30.43 -9.60
CA PHE A 495 10.94 30.16 -8.16
C PHE A 495 12.16 30.83 -7.54
N VAL A 496 11.93 31.46 -6.38
CA VAL A 496 12.97 32.12 -5.60
C VAL A 496 13.00 31.52 -4.20
N PHE A 497 14.18 31.07 -3.78
CA PHE A 497 14.45 30.53 -2.46
C PHE A 497 15.50 31.41 -1.78
N LYS A 498 15.20 31.92 -0.59
CA LYS A 498 16.08 32.84 0.15
C LYS A 498 16.33 32.36 1.56
N ASN A 499 17.35 32.96 2.16
CA ASN A 499 17.84 32.62 3.50
C ASN A 499 18.41 31.20 3.52
N ASN A 500 19.27 30.84 2.58
CA ASN A 500 20.30 29.84 2.86
C ASN A 500 21.51 30.57 3.46
N THR A 501 22.30 29.95 4.34
CA THR A 501 23.64 30.46 4.66
C THR A 501 24.65 29.46 4.13
N VAL A 502 24.96 29.49 2.84
CA VAL A 502 25.83 28.48 2.22
C VAL A 502 27.14 28.39 3.00
N GLY A 503 27.30 27.29 3.72
CA GLY A 503 28.44 27.04 4.58
C GLY A 503 29.38 26.10 3.85
N ASN A 504 30.63 26.52 3.67
CA ASN A 504 31.71 25.60 3.36
C ASN A 504 31.61 24.39 4.30
N ASN A 505 31.58 23.19 3.74
CA ASN A 505 31.76 21.91 4.46
C ASN A 505 33.18 21.79 5.06
N GLU A 506 33.72 22.86 5.67
CA GLU A 506 34.89 22.82 6.53
C GLU A 506 34.43 22.56 7.97
N GLY A 507 34.07 21.32 8.27
CA GLY A 507 33.81 20.91 9.66
C GLY A 507 32.76 19.83 9.87
N LEU A 508 32.87 18.71 9.15
CA LEU A 508 32.47 17.40 9.66
C LEU A 508 33.70 16.48 9.64
#